data_AF-A0A3N5U8M6-F1
#
_entry.id   AF-A0A3N5U8M6-F1
#
_cell.length_a   1.000
_cell.length_b   1.000
_cell.length_c   1.000
_cell.angle_alpha   90.00
_cell.angle_beta   90.00
_cell.angle_gamma   90.00
#
_symmetry.space_group_name_H-M   'P 1'
#
loop_
_entity.id
_entity.type
_entity.pdbx_description
1 polymer ?
#
loop_
_entity_poly.entity_id
_entity_poly.type
_entity_poly.pdbx_seq_one_letter_code
_entity_poly.pdbx_strand_id
1 'polypeptide(L)'
;MEEVPCCHCGVFFKRSPRHKGQNYCMQPECRKARKAAWKREKMRLDEQFRLNHHLSHQKWARAHPGYWKAYRLDHPDKAERNRQLQIIRNRKRARKQGTSTPAGVIAKVDASKPYKFKPIGQYYLVPVIAKVDALKVRIYEVTAPYP
;
A
#
# COMPACT_ATOMS: atom_id res chain seq x y z
N MET A 1 -16.11 -5.25 -41.37
CA MET A 1 -15.33 -5.64 -40.18
C MET A 1 -15.47 -4.49 -39.19
N GLU A 2 -16.27 -4.64 -38.15
CA GLU A 2 -16.61 -3.54 -37.25
C GLU A 2 -15.38 -3.03 -36.49
N GLU A 3 -15.15 -1.72 -36.57
CA GLU A 3 -14.14 -1.05 -35.78
C GLU A 3 -14.72 -0.68 -34.43
N VAL A 4 -14.02 -1.07 -33.36
CA VAL A 4 -14.52 -0.91 -31.99
C VAL A 4 -13.48 -0.13 -31.17
N PRO A 5 -13.91 0.81 -30.31
CA PRO A 5 -12.99 1.55 -29.47
C PRO A 5 -12.34 0.65 -28.42
N CYS A 6 -11.04 0.81 -28.21
CA CYS A 6 -10.31 0.11 -27.15
C CYS A 6 -10.69 0.64 -25.77
N CYS A 7 -11.09 -0.25 -24.84
CA CYS A 7 -11.42 0.12 -23.47
C CYS A 7 -10.25 0.72 -22.66
N HIS A 8 -9.01 0.65 -23.16
CA HIS A 8 -7.85 1.23 -22.47
C HIS A 8 -7.37 2.54 -23.10
N CYS A 9 -7.09 2.55 -24.40
CA CYS A 9 -6.51 3.72 -25.07
C CYS A 9 -7.52 4.52 -25.91
N GLY A 10 -8.76 4.06 -26.05
CA GLY A 10 -9.80 4.73 -26.85
C GLY A 10 -9.64 4.60 -28.37
N VAL A 11 -8.47 4.17 -28.87
CA VAL A 11 -8.21 4.00 -30.31
C VAL A 11 -9.14 2.92 -30.89
N PHE A 12 -9.75 3.25 -32.02
CA PHE A 12 -10.55 2.30 -32.80
C PHE A 12 -9.65 1.23 -33.43
N PHE A 13 -10.05 -0.02 -33.30
CA PHE A 13 -9.30 -1.14 -33.87
C PHE A 13 -10.24 -2.17 -34.48
N LYS A 14 -9.73 -2.89 -35.46
CA LYS A 14 -10.45 -4.02 -36.09
C LYS A 14 -10.38 -5.23 -35.17
N ARG A 15 -11.53 -5.75 -34.75
CA ARG A 15 -11.61 -6.97 -33.93
C ARG A 15 -11.03 -8.17 -34.69
N SER A 16 -10.28 -9.02 -33.99
CA SER A 16 -9.82 -10.29 -34.56
C SER A 16 -11.03 -11.17 -34.89
N PRO A 17 -11.14 -11.72 -36.12
CA PRO A 17 -12.23 -12.63 -36.48
C PRO A 17 -12.37 -13.84 -35.55
N ARG A 18 -11.25 -14.29 -34.96
CA ARG A 18 -11.20 -15.42 -34.01
C ARG A 18 -11.71 -15.06 -32.61
N HIS A 19 -11.75 -13.77 -32.27
CA HIS A 19 -12.09 -13.30 -30.93
C HIS A 19 -13.15 -12.19 -31.01
N LYS A 20 -14.39 -12.59 -31.30
CA LYS A 20 -15.54 -11.68 -31.46
C LYS A 20 -15.77 -10.76 -30.24
N GLY A 21 -15.44 -11.23 -29.03
CA GLY A 21 -15.54 -10.45 -27.78
C GLY A 21 -14.36 -9.52 -27.48
N GLN A 22 -13.45 -9.28 -28.42
CA GLN A 22 -12.27 -8.44 -28.19
C GLN A 22 -12.68 -6.97 -27.97
N ASN A 23 -12.33 -6.42 -26.81
CA ASN A 23 -12.60 -5.03 -26.41
C ASN A 23 -11.33 -4.21 -26.08
N TYR A 24 -10.15 -4.81 -26.24
CA TYR A 24 -8.86 -4.13 -26.14
C TYR A 24 -8.07 -4.36 -27.42
N CYS A 25 -7.38 -3.33 -27.90
CA CYS A 25 -6.48 -3.48 -29.05
C CYS A 25 -5.26 -4.35 -28.68
N MET A 26 -4.49 -4.76 -29.70
CA MET A 26 -3.35 -5.65 -29.54
C MET A 26 -2.07 -4.98 -29.03
N GLN A 27 -2.12 -3.66 -28.74
CA GLN A 27 -0.99 -2.92 -28.20
C GLN A 27 -0.56 -3.48 -26.83
N PRO A 28 0.76 -3.57 -26.54
CA PRO A 28 1.26 -4.18 -25.29
C PRO A 28 0.61 -3.62 -24.02
N GLU A 29 0.45 -2.29 -23.93
CA GLU A 29 -0.16 -1.64 -22.78
C GLU A 29 -1.65 -1.98 -22.65
N CYS A 30 -2.38 -2.05 -23.75
CA CYS A 30 -3.80 -2.44 -23.75
C CYS A 30 -3.99 -3.91 -23.38
N ARG A 31 -3.06 -4.80 -23.76
CA ARG A 31 -3.06 -6.20 -23.32
C ARG A 31 -2.80 -6.32 -21.81
N LYS A 32 -1.86 -5.53 -21.27
CA LYS A 32 -1.62 -5.46 -19.81
C LYS A 32 -2.85 -4.94 -19.08
N ALA A 33 -3.48 -3.88 -19.58
CA ALA A 33 -4.70 -3.31 -19.01
C ALA A 33 -5.85 -4.32 -19.01
N ARG A 34 -6.06 -5.06 -20.10
CA ARG A 34 -7.05 -6.15 -20.18
C ARG A 34 -6.83 -7.20 -19.09
N LYS A 35 -5.60 -7.72 -18.96
CA LYS A 35 -5.25 -8.71 -17.94
C LYS A 35 -5.48 -8.16 -16.52
N ALA A 36 -5.14 -6.90 -16.28
CA ALA A 36 -5.36 -6.24 -15.00
C ALA A 36 -6.85 -6.05 -14.68
N ALA A 37 -7.67 -5.69 -15.66
CA ALA A 37 -9.12 -5.54 -15.51
C ALA A 37 -9.77 -6.91 -15.22
N TRP A 38 -9.45 -7.94 -15.99
CA TRP A 38 -9.92 -9.30 -15.76
C TRP A 38 -9.55 -9.79 -14.36
N LYS A 39 -8.30 -9.59 -13.93
CA LYS A 39 -7.86 -10.00 -12.59
C LYS A 39 -8.62 -9.25 -11.50
N ARG A 40 -8.85 -7.95 -11.64
CA ARG A 40 -9.64 -7.15 -10.68
C ARG A 40 -11.05 -7.69 -10.56
N GLU A 41 -11.68 -7.99 -11.69
CA GLU A 41 -13.03 -8.52 -11.71
C GLU A 41 -13.11 -9.92 -11.11
N LYS A 42 -12.15 -10.79 -11.42
CA LYS A 42 -12.05 -12.12 -10.81
C LYS A 42 -11.84 -12.05 -9.30
N MET A 43 -10.96 -11.18 -8.81
CA MET A 43 -10.78 -10.99 -7.37
C MET A 43 -12.06 -10.47 -6.67
N ARG A 44 -12.91 -9.73 -7.39
CA ARG A 44 -14.17 -9.19 -6.87
C ARG A 44 -15.26 -10.27 -6.81
N LEU A 45 -15.47 -10.99 -7.91
CA LEU A 45 -16.58 -11.92 -8.05
C LEU A 45 -16.31 -13.32 -7.49
N ASP A 46 -15.06 -13.79 -7.53
CA ASP A 46 -14.70 -15.18 -7.27
C ASP A 46 -13.93 -15.29 -5.95
N GLU A 47 -14.61 -15.75 -4.91
CA GLU A 47 -14.03 -15.90 -3.57
C GLU A 47 -12.96 -16.98 -3.52
N GLN A 48 -13.17 -18.11 -4.20
CA GLN A 48 -12.18 -19.20 -4.25
C GLN A 48 -10.91 -18.75 -4.95
N PHE A 49 -11.04 -18.00 -6.04
CA PHE A 49 -9.89 -17.38 -6.71
C PHE A 49 -9.12 -16.43 -5.77
N ARG A 50 -9.84 -15.62 -4.98
CA ARG A 50 -9.24 -14.69 -4.02
C ARG A 50 -8.47 -15.42 -2.92
N LEU A 51 -9.06 -16.47 -2.34
CA LEU A 51 -8.44 -17.29 -1.30
C LEU A 51 -7.18 -18.00 -1.83
N ASN A 52 -7.29 -18.64 -3.00
CA ASN A 52 -6.16 -19.32 -3.63
C ASN A 52 -5.02 -18.35 -3.96
N HIS A 53 -5.36 -17.15 -4.45
CA HIS A 53 -4.38 -16.09 -4.71
C HIS A 53 -3.65 -15.71 -3.42
N HIS A 54 -4.38 -15.49 -2.33
CA HIS A 54 -3.80 -15.14 -1.03
C HIS A 54 -2.91 -16.26 -0.46
N LEU A 55 -3.38 -17.51 -0.45
CA LEU A 55 -2.60 -18.66 0.05
C LEU A 55 -1.33 -18.89 -0.75
N SER A 56 -1.39 -18.73 -2.08
CA SER A 56 -0.23 -18.83 -2.95
C SER A 56 0.81 -17.75 -2.61
N HIS A 57 0.38 -16.50 -2.42
CA HIS A 57 1.26 -15.40 -1.99
C HIS A 57 1.89 -15.67 -0.63
N GLN A 58 1.11 -16.16 0.34
CA GLN A 58 1.63 -16.51 1.67
C GLN A 58 2.67 -17.64 1.61
N LYS A 59 2.36 -18.72 0.87
CA LYS A 59 3.28 -19.85 0.70
C LYS A 59 4.59 -19.39 0.06
N TRP A 60 4.51 -18.55 -0.97
CA TRP A 60 5.70 -18.02 -1.62
C TRP A 60 6.50 -17.11 -0.69
N ALA A 61 5.85 -16.22 0.06
CA ALA A 61 6.54 -15.33 0.99
C ALA A 61 7.23 -16.09 2.14
N ARG A 62 6.62 -17.17 2.65
CA ARG A 62 7.23 -18.07 3.64
C ARG A 62 8.44 -18.81 3.08
N ALA A 63 8.37 -19.26 1.82
CA ALA A 63 9.47 -19.96 1.17
C ALA A 63 10.64 -19.02 0.78
N HIS A 64 10.39 -17.71 0.64
CA HIS A 64 11.39 -16.73 0.19
C HIS A 64 11.52 -15.57 1.19
N PRO A 65 11.92 -15.83 2.44
CA PRO A 65 12.10 -14.79 3.44
C PRO A 65 13.18 -13.80 2.98
N GLY A 66 12.94 -12.50 3.19
CA GLY A 66 13.91 -11.47 2.82
C GLY A 66 14.00 -11.14 1.33
N TYR A 67 13.34 -11.89 0.43
CA TYR A 67 13.40 -11.65 -1.01
C TYR A 67 13.13 -10.19 -1.40
N TRP A 68 12.05 -9.60 -0.88
CA TRP A 68 11.71 -8.21 -1.21
C TRP A 68 12.73 -7.19 -0.71
N LYS A 69 13.50 -7.52 0.34
CA LYS A 69 14.59 -6.67 0.81
C LYS A 69 15.75 -6.72 -0.20
N ALA A 70 16.19 -7.93 -0.55
CA ALA A 70 17.24 -8.14 -1.57
C ALA A 70 16.85 -7.52 -2.91
N TYR A 71 15.64 -7.81 -3.41
CA TYR A 71 15.13 -7.26 -4.66
C TYR A 71 15.19 -5.73 -4.73
N ARG A 72 14.89 -5.03 -3.63
CA ARG A 72 14.94 -3.57 -3.57
C ARG A 72 16.36 -3.01 -3.50
N LEU A 73 17.30 -3.76 -2.93
CA LEU A 73 18.72 -3.40 -2.93
C LEU A 73 19.29 -3.54 -4.34
N ASP A 74 18.92 -4.61 -5.05
CA ASP A 74 19.39 -4.87 -6.41
C ASP A 74 18.75 -3.94 -7.47
N HIS A 75 17.60 -3.34 -7.15
CA HIS A 75 16.84 -2.49 -8.07
C HIS A 75 16.52 -1.11 -7.45
N PRO A 76 17.54 -0.30 -7.12
CA PRO A 76 17.37 0.96 -6.38
C PRO A 76 16.49 1.96 -7.14
N ASP A 77 16.67 2.11 -8.46
CA ASP A 77 15.89 3.05 -9.28
C ASP A 77 14.40 2.70 -9.32
N LYS A 78 14.10 1.40 -9.36
CA LYS A 78 12.71 0.92 -9.33
C LYS A 78 12.10 1.12 -7.95
N ALA A 79 12.88 0.84 -6.89
CA ALA A 79 12.45 1.07 -5.53
C ALA A 79 12.15 2.57 -5.29
N GLU A 80 13.00 3.46 -5.78
CA GLU A 80 12.84 4.91 -5.61
C GLU A 80 11.64 5.45 -6.38
N ARG A 81 11.51 5.10 -7.67
CA ARG A 81 10.31 5.46 -8.46
C ARG A 81 9.02 5.01 -7.76
N ASN A 82 9.00 3.78 -7.22
CA ASN A 82 7.84 3.26 -6.51
C ASN A 82 7.54 4.03 -5.22
N ARG A 83 8.57 4.46 -4.47
CA ARG A 83 8.43 5.32 -3.29
C ARG A 83 7.81 6.68 -3.67
N GLN A 84 8.33 7.33 -4.70
CA GLN A 84 7.79 8.61 -5.18
C GLN A 84 6.33 8.50 -5.63
N LEU A 85 5.98 7.46 -6.41
CA LEU A 85 4.60 7.22 -6.83
C LEU A 85 3.67 6.90 -5.66
N GLN A 86 4.18 6.25 -4.61
CA GLN A 86 3.42 6.00 -3.38
C GLN A 86 3.09 7.31 -2.65
N ILE A 87 4.04 8.25 -2.57
CA ILE A 87 3.81 9.58 -1.98
C ILE A 87 2.71 10.32 -2.74
N ILE A 88 2.76 10.35 -4.08
CA ILE A 88 1.74 10.99 -4.92
C ILE A 88 0.36 10.36 -4.67
N ARG A 89 0.27 9.02 -4.63
CA ARG A 89 -0.99 8.31 -4.36
C ARG A 89 -1.52 8.60 -2.95
N ASN A 90 -0.65 8.69 -1.94
CA ASN A 90 -1.06 9.03 -0.57
C ASN A 90 -1.62 10.45 -0.51
N ARG A 91 -0.94 11.44 -1.12
CA ARG A 91 -1.42 12.82 -1.21
C ARG A 91 -2.78 12.92 -1.89
N LYS A 92 -2.98 12.20 -3.00
CA LYS A 92 -4.27 12.15 -3.69
C LYS A 92 -5.40 11.56 -2.83
N ARG A 93 -5.09 10.57 -1.98
CA ARG A 93 -6.09 9.98 -1.06
C ARG A 93 -6.46 10.92 0.08
N ALA A 94 -5.48 11.57 0.72
CA ALA A 94 -5.74 12.54 1.78
C ALA A 94 -6.67 13.67 1.30
N ARG A 95 -6.42 14.22 0.10
CA ARG A 95 -7.28 15.26 -0.51
C ARG A 95 -8.73 14.79 -0.73
N LYS A 96 -8.96 13.52 -1.03
CA LYS A 96 -10.31 12.97 -1.26
C LYS A 96 -11.08 12.73 0.04
N GLN A 97 -10.40 12.57 1.17
CA GLN A 97 -11.03 12.18 2.43
C GLN A 97 -11.35 13.37 3.34
N GLY A 98 -11.05 14.61 2.92
CA GLY A 98 -11.42 15.84 3.64
C GLY A 98 -10.88 15.94 5.08
N THR A 99 -9.98 15.04 5.48
CA THR A 99 -9.48 14.92 6.85
C THR A 99 -8.14 15.62 6.97
N SER A 100 -8.02 16.51 7.96
CA SER A 100 -6.79 17.22 8.34
C SER A 100 -5.76 16.31 9.02
N THR A 101 -6.18 15.12 9.46
CA THR A 101 -5.30 14.04 9.92
C THR A 101 -4.60 13.42 8.71
N PRO A 102 -3.29 13.06 8.77
CA PRO A 102 -2.62 12.38 7.66
C PRO A 102 -3.20 10.96 7.48
N ALA A 103 -4.36 10.87 6.84
CA ALA A 103 -5.03 9.65 6.38
C ALA A 103 -4.29 9.01 5.19
N GLY A 104 -2.96 8.98 5.28
CA GLY A 104 -2.03 8.55 4.25
C GLY A 104 -1.01 7.52 4.73
N VAL A 105 -1.00 7.19 6.03
CA VAL A 105 -0.23 6.04 6.51
C VAL A 105 -1.02 4.80 6.09
N ILE A 106 -0.62 4.17 4.98
CA ILE A 106 -0.89 2.75 4.84
C ILE A 106 -0.24 2.13 6.07
N ALA A 107 -1.05 1.74 7.06
CA ALA A 107 -0.55 0.99 8.19
C ALA A 107 0.25 -0.17 7.60
N LYS A 108 1.57 -0.21 7.85
CA LYS A 108 2.30 -1.46 7.71
C LYS A 108 1.50 -2.44 8.55
N VAL A 109 1.05 -3.53 7.93
CA VAL A 109 0.07 -4.47 8.49
C VAL A 109 0.54 -5.07 9.82
N ASP A 110 1.82 -4.93 10.15
CA ASP A 110 2.29 -5.05 11.52
C ASP A 110 1.93 -3.78 12.30
N ALA A 111 0.67 -3.69 12.73
CA ALA A 111 0.30 -2.76 13.78
C ALA A 111 1.18 -3.09 14.99
N SER A 112 2.12 -2.21 15.34
CA SER A 112 2.63 -2.18 16.72
C SER A 112 1.38 -2.04 17.57
N LYS A 113 1.06 -3.06 18.38
CA LYS A 113 -0.02 -2.97 19.38
C LYS A 113 0.19 -1.61 20.07
N PRO A 114 -0.77 -0.67 20.05
CA PRO A 114 -0.59 0.58 20.78
C PRO A 114 -0.32 0.15 22.21
N TYR A 115 0.91 0.35 22.64
CA TYR A 115 1.29 0.03 24.00
C TYR A 115 0.37 0.88 24.85
N LYS A 116 -0.49 0.25 25.67
CA LYS A 116 -1.36 0.96 26.62
C LYS A 116 -0.48 1.51 27.75
N PHE A 117 0.48 2.35 27.38
CA PHE A 117 1.35 3.03 28.30
C PHE A 117 0.52 4.16 28.90
N LYS A 118 0.13 4.00 30.17
CA LYS A 118 -0.29 5.14 30.97
C LYS A 118 0.98 5.69 31.61
N PRO A 119 1.50 6.85 31.17
CA PRO A 119 2.76 7.40 31.67
C PRO A 119 2.61 7.98 33.09
N ILE A 120 1.74 7.44 33.96
CA ILE A 120 1.48 7.99 35.28
C ILE A 120 2.48 7.37 36.25
N GLY A 121 3.33 8.18 36.87
CA GLY A 121 4.35 7.68 37.80
C GLY A 121 5.63 8.52 37.84
N GLN A 122 6.66 7.95 38.48
CA GLN A 122 8.00 8.52 38.56
C GLN A 122 8.89 7.90 37.48
N TYR A 123 9.56 8.76 36.71
CA TYR A 123 10.45 8.36 35.62
C TYR A 123 11.78 9.09 35.73
N TYR A 124 12.83 8.46 35.21
CA TYR A 124 14.13 9.09 35.02
C TYR A 124 14.33 9.31 33.53
N LEU A 125 14.49 10.55 33.10
CA LEU A 125 14.91 10.89 31.75
C LEU A 125 16.44 10.83 31.69
N VAL A 126 16.94 9.79 31.03
CA VAL A 126 18.38 9.55 30.88
C VAL A 126 18.81 10.02 29.48
N PRO A 127 19.69 11.02 29.36
CA PRO A 127 20.20 11.44 28.05
C PRO A 127 21.06 10.35 27.43
N VAL A 128 20.76 9.96 26.20
CA VAL A 128 21.47 8.86 25.49
C VAL A 128 22.84 9.30 24.95
N ILE A 129 23.03 10.60 24.73
CA ILE A 129 24.18 11.13 23.97
C ILE A 129 25.18 11.90 24.86
N ALA A 130 24.82 12.27 26.10
CA ALA A 130 25.68 13.06 26.98
C ALA A 130 25.76 12.46 28.39
N LYS A 131 26.93 12.54 29.02
CA LYS A 131 27.18 12.16 30.43
C LYS A 131 26.58 13.22 31.37
N VAL A 132 25.27 13.30 31.42
CA VAL A 132 24.54 14.19 32.35
C VAL A 132 23.66 13.32 33.24
N ASP A 133 23.51 13.72 34.49
CA ASP A 133 22.69 13.00 35.46
C ASP A 133 21.23 12.90 35.00
N ALA A 134 20.59 11.79 35.37
CA ALA A 134 19.22 11.51 34.97
C ALA A 134 18.23 12.51 35.63
N LEU A 135 17.35 13.10 34.84
CA LEU A 135 16.33 14.02 35.35
C LEU A 135 15.14 13.22 35.89
N LYS A 136 14.84 13.34 37.18
CA LYS A 136 13.68 12.72 37.81
C LYS A 136 12.42 13.52 37.51
N VAL A 137 11.46 12.92 36.80
CA VAL A 137 10.18 13.54 36.41
C VAL A 137 9.02 12.75 37.00
N ARG A 138 7.99 13.45 37.47
CA ARG A 138 6.73 12.84 37.93
C ARG A 138 5.61 13.30 37.01
N ILE A 139 4.96 12.36 36.35
CA ILE A 139 3.87 12.61 35.42
C ILE A 139 2.57 12.20 36.13
N TYR A 140 1.60 13.11 36.17
CA TYR A 140 0.28 12.91 36.77
C TYR A 140 -0.82 13.32 35.79
N GLU A 141 -1.98 12.72 35.93
CA GLU A 141 -3.17 13.04 35.15
C GLU A 141 -3.94 14.16 35.85
N VAL A 142 -4.19 15.26 35.14
CA VAL A 142 -5.02 16.36 35.65
C VAL A 142 -6.40 16.23 35.01
N THR A 143 -7.40 15.83 35.81
CA THR A 143 -8.76 15.55 35.35
C THR A 143 -9.68 16.78 35.35
N ALA A 144 -9.24 17.91 35.90
CA ALA A 144 -9.96 19.17 35.91
C ALA A 144 -9.13 20.28 35.24
N PRO A 145 -9.74 21.22 34.50
CA PRO A 145 -9.01 22.39 34.00
C PRO A 145 -8.44 23.18 35.17
N TYR A 146 -7.16 23.55 35.07
CA TYR A 146 -6.51 24.45 36.03
C TYR A 146 -7.20 25.83 35.94
N PRO A 147 -7.58 26.47 37.06
CA PRO A 147 -8.21 27.79 37.05
C PRO A 147 -7.29 28.87 36.50
#